data_AF-A0A7K3XF79-F1
#
_entry.id   AF-A0A7K3XF79-F1
#
_cell.length_a   1.000
_cell.length_b   1.000
_cell.length_c   1.000
_cell.angle_alpha   90.00
_cell.angle_beta   90.00
_cell.angle_gamma   90.00
#
_symmetry.space_group_name_H-M   'P 1'
#
loop_
_entity.id
_entity.type
_entity.pdbx_description
1 polymer ?
#
loop_
_entity_poly.entity_id
_entity_poly.type
_entity_poly.pdbx_seq_one_letter_code
_entity_poly.pdbx_strand_id
1 'polypeptide(L)'
;MPEKINLTGRWRFEEDFGFGKDSGYAEINQKGSHLKGVLRFSEQIDGEETFIVKQEVAGQINGTKIKLKSHSCEILFSDDDIIYELDTWEGELLPNGKISGNSRDAEGTGGSFLMERESYETSNLTDDHHFGLN
;
A
#
# COMPACT_ATOMS: atom_id res chain seq x y z
N MET A 1 0.67 -29.48 -1.30
CA MET A 1 1.68 -28.44 -0.99
C MET A 1 0.90 -27.21 -0.58
N PRO A 2 1.25 -26.50 0.52
CA PRO A 2 0.58 -25.25 0.83
C PRO A 2 0.78 -24.30 -0.35
N GLU A 3 -0.29 -23.63 -0.76
CA GLU A 3 -0.25 -22.63 -1.80
C GLU A 3 0.78 -21.56 -1.42
N LYS A 4 1.69 -21.25 -2.35
CA LYS A 4 2.74 -20.27 -2.10
C LYS A 4 2.11 -18.88 -2.12
N ILE A 5 2.03 -18.24 -0.95
CA ILE A 5 1.55 -16.86 -0.83
C ILE A 5 2.39 -15.96 -1.75
N ASN A 6 1.69 -15.23 -2.62
CA ASN A 6 2.28 -14.24 -3.51
C ASN A 6 1.59 -12.88 -3.30
N LEU A 7 2.31 -11.93 -2.70
CA LEU A 7 1.86 -10.58 -2.44
C LEU A 7 2.14 -9.60 -3.59
N THR A 8 2.81 -10.05 -4.66
CA THR A 8 3.14 -9.18 -5.79
C THR A 8 1.88 -8.63 -6.43
N GLY A 9 1.79 -7.32 -6.59
CA GLY A 9 0.64 -6.66 -7.17
C GLY A 9 0.39 -5.28 -6.57
N ARG A 10 -0.70 -4.65 -7.00
CA ARG A 10 -1.18 -3.39 -6.47
C ARG A 10 -2.27 -3.66 -5.43
N TRP A 11 -2.21 -2.90 -4.35
CA TRP A 11 -3.13 -3.00 -3.23
C TRP A 11 -3.67 -1.61 -2.94
N ARG A 12 -4.99 -1.47 -2.83
CA ARG A 12 -5.60 -0.31 -2.18
C ARG A 12 -5.19 -0.31 -0.71
N PHE A 13 -4.76 0.83 -0.21
CA PHE A 13 -4.31 1.05 1.16
C PHE A 13 -5.22 2.07 1.83
N GLU A 14 -5.67 1.74 3.04
CA GLU A 14 -6.42 2.64 3.92
C GLU A 14 -5.88 2.48 5.34
N GLU A 15 -5.68 3.59 6.04
CA GLU A 15 -5.25 3.62 7.44
C GLU A 15 -6.07 4.63 8.24
N ASP A 16 -6.36 4.29 9.49
CA ASP A 16 -6.95 5.19 10.47
C ASP A 16 -5.98 5.28 11.66
N PHE A 17 -5.44 6.48 11.90
CA PHE A 17 -4.49 6.78 12.97
C PHE A 17 -5.11 7.63 14.10
N GLY A 18 -6.45 7.67 14.16
CA GLY A 18 -7.23 8.21 15.28
C GLY A 18 -7.54 9.70 15.21
N PHE A 19 -6.68 10.51 14.57
CA PHE A 19 -6.88 11.95 14.33
C PHE A 19 -6.89 12.32 12.83
N GLY A 20 -6.86 11.30 11.98
CA GLY A 20 -6.85 11.43 10.54
C GLY A 20 -6.84 10.06 9.86
N LYS A 21 -6.75 10.10 8.53
CA LYS A 21 -6.77 8.91 7.69
C LYS A 21 -5.79 9.02 6.54
N ASP A 22 -5.23 7.86 6.19
CA ASP A 22 -4.52 7.70 4.93
C ASP A 22 -5.35 6.92 3.93
N SER A 23 -5.27 7.35 2.68
CA SER A 23 -5.85 6.58 1.58
C SER A 23 -4.96 6.60 0.35
N GLY A 24 -4.77 5.44 -0.28
CA GLY A 24 -3.86 5.33 -1.41
C GLY A 24 -3.64 3.91 -1.88
N TYR A 25 -2.40 3.64 -2.32
CA TYR A 25 -2.02 2.35 -2.89
C TYR A 25 -0.62 1.92 -2.51
N ALA A 26 -0.45 0.61 -2.34
CA ALA A 26 0.84 -0.05 -2.25
C ALA A 26 1.11 -0.89 -3.51
N GLU A 27 2.25 -0.68 -4.14
CA GLU A 27 2.77 -1.56 -5.19
C GLU A 27 3.83 -2.47 -4.57
N ILE A 28 3.55 -3.78 -4.48
CA ILE A 28 4.43 -4.75 -3.83
C ILE A 28 5.05 -5.68 -4.87
N ASN A 29 6.35 -5.96 -4.73
CA ASN A 29 7.10 -6.98 -5.44
C ASN A 29 7.69 -7.99 -4.44
N GLN A 30 7.36 -9.26 -4.60
CA GLN A 30 7.86 -10.33 -3.74
C GLN A 30 8.90 -11.19 -4.43
N LYS A 31 10.06 -11.39 -3.77
CA LYS A 31 11.10 -12.34 -4.17
C LYS A 31 11.40 -13.30 -3.02
N GLY A 32 10.80 -14.50 -3.08
CA GLY A 32 10.87 -15.46 -1.96
C GLY A 32 10.08 -14.92 -0.76
N SER A 33 10.74 -14.81 0.40
CA SER A 33 10.17 -14.16 1.58
C SER A 33 10.38 -12.64 1.61
N HIS A 34 11.18 -12.08 0.70
CA HIS A 34 11.49 -10.65 0.71
C HIS A 34 10.44 -9.86 -0.07
N LEU A 35 10.09 -8.70 0.48
CA LEU A 35 9.16 -7.74 -0.08
C LEU A 35 9.90 -6.43 -0.35
N LYS A 36 9.59 -5.82 -1.49
CA LYS A 36 9.91 -4.43 -1.79
C LYS A 36 8.68 -3.77 -2.36
N GLY A 37 8.52 -2.48 -2.16
CA GLY A 37 7.39 -1.79 -2.73
C GLY A 37 7.45 -0.28 -2.58
N VAL A 38 6.38 0.34 -3.05
CA VAL A 38 6.14 1.77 -2.91
C VAL A 38 4.73 1.95 -2.38
N LEU A 39 4.59 2.69 -1.28
CA LEU A 39 3.31 3.19 -0.80
C LEU A 39 3.15 4.62 -1.29
N ARG A 40 1.99 4.95 -1.85
CA ARG A 40 1.60 6.32 -2.19
C ARG A 40 0.23 6.57 -1.61
N PHE A 41 0.10 7.56 -0.74
CA PHE A 41 -1.16 7.85 -0.07
C PHE A 41 -1.30 9.35 0.18
N SER A 42 -2.56 9.80 0.24
CA SER A 42 -2.91 11.10 0.78
C SER A 42 -3.14 10.95 2.28
N GLU A 43 -2.52 11.81 3.06
CA GLU A 43 -2.74 11.92 4.50
C GLU A 43 -3.68 13.09 4.77
N GLN A 44 -4.79 12.81 5.45
CA GLN A 44 -5.80 13.78 5.82
C GLN A 44 -5.95 13.82 7.34
N ILE A 45 -5.52 14.91 7.96
CA ILE A 45 -5.63 15.17 9.39
C ILE A 45 -6.81 16.13 9.64
N ASP A 46 -7.57 15.91 10.71
CA ASP A 46 -8.75 16.71 11.03
C ASP A 46 -8.38 18.18 11.32
N GLY A 47 -8.75 19.08 10.41
CA GLY A 47 -8.50 20.52 10.54
C GLY A 47 -7.19 21.00 9.91
N GLU A 48 -6.43 20.10 9.27
CA GLU A 48 -5.21 20.41 8.53
C GLU A 48 -5.39 20.18 7.03
N GLU A 49 -4.43 20.68 6.24
CA GLU A 49 -4.43 20.49 4.80
C GLU A 49 -3.98 19.08 4.42
N THR A 50 -4.56 18.54 3.35
CA THR A 50 -4.22 17.21 2.85
C THR A 50 -2.92 17.27 2.07
N PHE A 51 -2.00 16.36 2.36
CA PHE A 51 -0.77 16.22 1.62
C PHE A 51 -0.61 14.80 1.07
N ILE A 52 0.26 14.63 0.08
CA ILE A 52 0.48 13.35 -0.60
C ILE A 52 1.91 12.90 -0.35
N VAL A 53 2.05 11.68 0.14
CA VAL A 53 3.33 11.06 0.48
C VAL A 53 3.59 9.87 -0.43
N LYS A 54 4.86 9.70 -0.79
CA LYS A 54 5.40 8.48 -1.36
C LYS A 54 6.48 7.92 -0.45
N GLN A 55 6.32 6.67 -0.04
CA GLN A 55 7.30 5.95 0.74
C GLN A 55 7.81 4.71 0.00
N GLU A 56 9.12 4.54 -0.06
CA GLU A 56 9.70 3.27 -0.49
C GLU A 56 9.84 2.35 0.70
N VAL A 57 9.36 1.11 0.55
CA VAL A 57 9.33 0.14 1.63
C VAL A 57 10.07 -1.14 1.27
N ALA A 58 10.66 -1.75 2.28
CA ALA A 58 11.26 -3.07 2.20
C ALA A 58 10.86 -3.90 3.42
N GLY A 59 10.80 -5.22 3.26
CA GLY A 59 10.29 -6.07 4.31
C GLY A 59 10.29 -7.54 3.98
N GLN A 60 9.52 -8.30 4.76
CA GLN A 60 9.44 -9.75 4.64
C GLN A 60 8.04 -10.29 4.94
N ILE A 61 7.74 -11.46 4.39
CA ILE A 61 6.62 -12.30 4.75
C ILE A 61 7.12 -13.61 5.39
N ASN A 62 6.54 -13.99 6.51
CA ASN A 62 6.77 -15.25 7.21
C ASN A 62 5.41 -15.92 7.56
N GLY A 63 5.05 -16.98 6.85
CA GLY A 63 3.70 -17.53 6.91
C GLY A 63 2.70 -16.50 6.39
N THR A 64 1.75 -16.07 7.23
CA THR A 64 0.80 -14.99 6.94
C THR A 64 1.26 -13.63 7.44
N LYS A 65 2.30 -13.57 8.29
CA LYS A 65 2.77 -12.34 8.92
C LYS A 65 3.65 -11.54 7.98
N ILE A 66 3.40 -10.24 7.90
CA ILE A 66 4.04 -9.30 6.99
C ILE A 66 4.64 -8.19 7.83
N LYS A 67 5.89 -7.83 7.53
CA LYS A 67 6.53 -6.64 8.08
C LYS A 67 7.11 -5.82 6.95
N LEU A 68 6.74 -4.56 6.86
CA LEU A 68 7.28 -3.57 5.92
C LEU A 68 7.86 -2.42 6.74
N LYS A 69 8.98 -1.88 6.29
CA LYS A 69 9.58 -0.68 6.86
C LYS A 69 9.91 0.29 5.74
N SER A 70 9.57 1.54 5.96
CA SER A 70 9.95 2.63 5.09
C SER A 70 11.43 2.99 5.26
N HIS A 71 12.09 3.26 4.14
CA HIS A 71 13.50 3.68 4.13
C HIS A 71 13.72 5.01 3.41
N SER A 72 12.70 5.55 2.76
CA SER A 72 12.72 6.90 2.19
C SER A 72 11.30 7.43 2.03
N CYS A 73 11.17 8.73 2.23
CA CYS A 73 9.93 9.47 2.04
C CYS A 73 10.15 10.61 1.03
N GLU A 74 9.14 10.87 0.20
CA GLU A 74 9.06 11.98 -0.73
C GLU A 74 7.65 12.60 -0.59
N ILE A 75 7.58 13.88 -0.24
CA ILE A 75 6.33 14.65 -0.27
C ILE A 75 6.04 15.04 -1.71
N LEU A 76 4.98 14.49 -2.30
CA LEU A 76 4.60 14.71 -3.68
C LEU A 76 3.75 15.97 -3.86
N PHE A 77 2.97 16.32 -2.84
CA PHE A 77 2.13 17.50 -2.82
C PHE A 77 1.93 17.92 -1.37
N SER A 78 2.12 19.20 -1.10
CA SER A 78 1.84 19.84 0.17
C SER A 78 1.80 21.36 -0.06
N ASP A 79 0.92 22.04 0.66
CA ASP A 79 0.87 23.51 0.70
C ASP A 79 1.88 24.08 1.72
N ASP A 80 2.40 23.22 2.61
CA ASP A 80 3.40 23.53 3.65
C ASP A 80 4.72 22.73 3.48
N ASP A 81 5.80 23.19 4.12
CA ASP A 81 7.04 22.43 4.26
C ASP A 81 6.89 21.35 5.34
N ILE A 82 6.60 20.11 4.94
CA ILE A 82 6.36 18.97 5.84
C ILE A 82 7.63 18.15 6.04
N ILE A 83 7.94 17.86 7.30
CA ILE A 83 8.90 16.82 7.70
C ILE A 83 8.11 15.58 8.10
N TYR A 84 8.39 14.46 7.44
CA TYR A 84 7.63 13.22 7.62
C TYR A 84 8.52 12.12 8.20
N GLU A 85 8.01 11.44 9.23
CA GLU A 85 8.71 10.34 9.90
C GLU A 85 8.42 9.00 9.22
N LEU A 86 9.43 8.12 9.18
CA LEU A 86 9.31 6.86 8.43
C LEU A 86 8.53 5.79 9.21
N ASP A 87 7.58 5.15 8.54
CA ASP A 87 6.73 4.14 9.15
C ASP A 87 7.29 2.73 9.13
N THR A 88 6.79 1.93 10.07
CA THR A 88 6.84 0.47 10.06
C THR A 88 5.44 -0.10 10.11
N TRP A 89 5.10 -0.97 9.16
CA TRP A 89 3.83 -1.70 9.13
C TRP A 89 4.03 -3.15 9.50
N GLU A 90 3.22 -3.63 10.44
CA GLU A 90 3.15 -5.03 10.82
C GLU A 90 1.73 -5.54 10.62
N GLY A 91 1.56 -6.52 9.74
CA GLY A 91 0.24 -7.03 9.36
C GLY A 91 0.19 -8.52 9.16
N GLU A 92 -1.01 -9.00 8.83
CA GLU A 92 -1.32 -10.39 8.58
C GLU A 92 -2.20 -10.52 7.33
N LEU A 93 -1.82 -11.44 6.44
CA LEU A 93 -2.66 -11.89 5.34
C LEU A 93 -3.81 -12.73 5.90
N LEU A 94 -5.02 -12.22 5.75
CA LEU A 94 -6.25 -12.83 6.20
C LEU A 94 -6.76 -13.89 5.20
N PRO A 95 -7.59 -14.85 5.62
CA PRO A 95 -8.16 -15.87 4.74
C PRO A 95 -9.01 -15.31 3.58
N ASN A 96 -9.51 -14.08 3.69
CA ASN A 96 -10.27 -13.40 2.65
C ASN A 96 -9.37 -12.68 1.61
N GLY A 97 -8.05 -12.84 1.70
CA GLY A 97 -7.08 -12.26 0.77
C GLY A 97 -6.68 -10.81 1.07
N LYS A 98 -7.24 -10.19 2.11
CA LYS A 98 -6.86 -8.84 2.57
C LYS A 98 -5.66 -8.92 3.52
N ILE A 99 -4.90 -7.84 3.63
CA ILE A 99 -3.87 -7.69 4.66
C ILE A 99 -4.38 -6.67 5.68
N SER A 100 -4.34 -6.99 6.97
CA SER A 100 -4.68 -6.04 8.03
C SER A 100 -3.58 -6.00 9.07
N GLY A 101 -3.34 -4.84 9.67
CA GLY A 101 -2.26 -4.65 10.62
C GLY A 101 -2.25 -3.29 11.26
N ASN A 102 -1.11 -2.96 11.87
CA ASN A 102 -0.88 -1.65 12.46
C ASN A 102 0.39 -1.02 11.87
N SER A 103 0.39 0.31 11.75
CA SER A 103 1.57 1.12 11.50
C SER A 103 2.15 1.66 12.81
N ARG A 104 3.40 2.10 12.75
CA ARG A 104 4.04 2.88 13.79
C ARG A 104 5.19 3.70 13.21
N ASP A 105 5.21 5.00 13.54
CA ASP A 105 6.31 5.91 13.22
C ASP A 105 7.38 5.94 14.35
N ALA A 106 8.39 6.80 14.20
CA ALA A 106 9.44 6.97 15.20
C ALA A 106 8.97 7.68 16.48
N GLU A 107 7.90 8.47 16.42
CA GLU A 107 7.34 9.24 17.53
C GLU A 107 6.34 8.42 18.37
N GLY A 108 5.96 7.24 17.88
CA GLY A 108 5.08 6.30 18.53
C GLY A 108 3.62 6.45 18.14
N THR A 109 3.30 7.33 17.19
CA THR A 109 2.02 7.37 16.49
C THR A 109 1.83 6.06 15.75
N GLY A 110 0.61 5.53 15.76
CA GLY A 110 0.31 4.32 15.02
C GLY A 110 -1.16 4.27 14.64
N GLY A 111 -1.42 3.74 13.46
CA GLY A 111 -2.75 3.52 12.91
C GLY A 111 -3.05 2.06 12.67
N SER A 112 -4.33 1.78 12.41
CA SER A 112 -4.79 0.49 11.93
C SER A 112 -5.00 0.56 10.42
N PHE A 113 -4.34 -0.34 9.69
CA PHE A 113 -4.40 -0.34 8.23
C PHE A 113 -5.10 -1.58 7.66
N LEU A 114 -5.63 -1.40 6.45
CA LEU A 114 -6.17 -2.45 5.60
C LEU A 114 -5.59 -2.30 4.19
N MET A 115 -5.16 -3.42 3.62
CA MET A 115 -4.82 -3.51 2.20
C MET A 115 -5.72 -4.51 1.48
N GLU A 116 -6.28 -4.06 0.36
CA GLU A 116 -7.12 -4.86 -0.51
C GLU A 116 -6.49 -4.94 -1.89
N ARG A 117 -6.30 -6.15 -2.42
CA ARG A 117 -5.70 -6.31 -3.74
C ARG A 117 -6.60 -5.70 -4.80
N GLU A 118 -6.06 -4.82 -5.63
CA GLU A 118 -6.77 -4.42 -6.85
C GLU A 118 -6.81 -5.64 -7.78
N SER A 119 -8.00 -6.11 -8.10
CA SER A 119 -8.17 -7.08 -9.17
C SER A 119 -7.72 -6.41 -10.47
N TYR A 120 -6.66 -6.93 -11.09
CA TYR A 120 -6.44 -6.68 -12.51
C TYR A 120 -7.59 -7.36 -13.24
N GLU A 121 -8.70 -6.64 -13.49
CA GLU A 121 -9.50 -6.97 -14.65
C GLU A 121 -8.55 -6.77 -15.84
N THR A 122 -8.10 -7.88 -16.42
CA THR A 122 -7.60 -7.82 -17.80
C THR A 122 -8.72 -7.19 -18.59
N SER A 123 -8.53 -5.94 -19.00
CA SER A 123 -9.30 -5.32 -20.07
C SER A 123 -9.13 -6.22 -21.29
N ASN A 124 -10.03 -7.19 -21.42
CA ASN A 124 -10.33 -7.87 -22.68
C ASN A 124 -11.01 -6.83 -23.58
N LEU A 125 -10.26 -5.81 -23.98
CA LEU A 125 -10.53 -5.10 -25.21
C LEU A 125 -10.22 -6.10 -26.31
N THR A 126 -11.25 -6.84 -26.71
CA THR A 126 -11.25 -7.50 -28.01
C THR A 126 -11.20 -6.37 -29.02
N ASP A 127 -10.04 -6.19 -29.65
CA ASP A 127 -9.86 -5.40 -30.86
C ASP A 127 -10.64 -6.12 -31.99
N ASP A 128 -11.98 -6.03 -31.95
CA ASP A 128 -12.84 -6.47 -33.06
C ASP A 128 -13.01 -5.30 -34.03
N HIS A 129 -11.90 -4.89 -34.63
CA HIS A 129 -11.94 -4.08 -35.84
C HIS A 129 -12.15 -5.00 -37.05
N HIS A 130 -13.39 -5.47 -37.21
CA HIS A 130 -13.88 -6.01 -38.47
C HIS A 130 -14.00 -4.83 -39.47
N PHE A 131 -12.95 -4.57 -40.24
CA PHE A 131 -13.08 -3.80 -41.48
C PHE A 131 -13.82 -4.65 -42.51
N GLY A 132 -15.15 -4.57 -42.48
CA GLY A 132 -15.99 -5.03 -43.58
C GLY A 132 -15.71 -4.18 -44.81
N LEU A 133 -15.07 -4.78 -45.81
CA LEU A 133 -15.12 -4.32 -47.19
C LEU A 133 -16.57 -4.44 -47.69
N ASN A 134 -17.12 -3.32 -48.14
CA ASN A 134 -18.09 -3.27 -49.25
C ASN A 134 -18.02 -1.89 -49.90
#